data_AF-A0AAV9RUC7-F1
#
_entry.id   AF-A0AAV9RUC7-F1
#
_cell.length_a   1.000
_cell.length_b   1.000
_cell.length_c   1.000
_cell.angle_alpha   90.00
_cell.angle_beta   90.00
_cell.angle_gamma   90.00
#
_symmetry.space_group_name_H-M   'P 1'
#
loop_
_entity.id
_entity.type
_entity.pdbx_description
1 polymer ?
#
loop_
_entity_poly.entity_id
_entity_poly.type
_entity_poly.pdbx_seq_one_letter_code
_entity_poly.pdbx_strand_id
1 'polypeptide(L)'
;MATGADQAAGMSLVVFSLLLFTYYTVWVIVLPFVDGDHVLHKYFLPREYSVILPGVAAVVLLLCIGAFTAVIMWKHGKPKKVD
;
A
#
# COMPACT_ATOMS: atom_id res chain seq x y z
N MET A 1 20.04 -22.31 -7.87
CA MET A 1 19.22 -22.70 -6.71
C MET A 1 19.12 -21.49 -5.81
N ALA A 2 17.93 -21.07 -5.38
CA ALA A 2 17.80 -19.96 -4.43
C ALA A 2 18.57 -20.31 -3.15
N THR A 3 19.37 -19.38 -2.63
CA THR A 3 20.11 -19.61 -1.40
C THR A 3 19.12 -19.79 -0.25
N GLY A 4 19.44 -20.57 0.79
CA GLY A 4 18.52 -20.76 1.92
C GLY A 4 18.04 -19.46 2.57
N ALA A 5 18.84 -18.39 2.47
CA ALA A 5 18.47 -17.03 2.85
C ALA A 5 17.34 -16.44 1.98
N ASP A 6 17.40 -16.62 0.66
CA ASP A 6 16.36 -16.16 -0.27
C ASP A 6 15.02 -16.85 0.01
N GLN A 7 15.07 -18.16 0.32
CA GLN A 7 13.88 -18.93 0.66
C GLN A 7 13.27 -18.48 2.00
N ALA A 8 14.11 -18.21 3.01
CA ALA A 8 13.64 -17.69 4.30
C ALA A 8 13.02 -16.29 4.16
N ALA A 9 13.62 -15.40 3.36
CA ALA A 9 13.08 -14.08 3.06
C ALA A 9 11.76 -14.16 2.27
N GLY A 10 11.66 -15.06 1.29
CA GLY A 10 10.41 -15.31 0.57
C GLY A 10 9.30 -15.79 1.51
N MET A 11 9.60 -16.75 2.39
CA MET A 11 8.63 -17.28 3.34
C MET A 11 8.18 -16.23 4.35
N SER A 12 9.10 -15.39 4.85
CA SER A 12 8.74 -14.32 5.79
C SER A 12 7.82 -13.28 5.14
N LEU A 13 8.08 -12.90 3.88
CA LEU A 13 7.20 -12.01 3.12
C LEU A 13 5.81 -12.61 2.90
N VAL A 14 5.72 -13.92 2.61
CA VAL A 14 4.43 -14.61 2.44
C VAL A 14 3.63 -14.61 3.75
N VAL A 15 4.26 -15.00 4.86
CA VAL A 15 3.60 -15.01 6.18
C VAL A 15 3.17 -13.61 6.57
N PHE A 16 4.04 -12.62 6.38
CA PHE A 16 3.72 -11.22 6.65
C PHE A 16 2.54 -10.72 5.80
N SER A 17 2.54 -11.05 4.51
CA SER A 17 1.44 -10.73 3.59
C SER A 17 0.12 -11.38 4.02
N LEU A 18 0.14 -12.64 4.44
CA LEU A 18 -1.05 -13.35 4.93
C LEU A 18 -1.62 -12.71 6.21
N LEU A 19 -0.74 -12.27 7.13
CA LEU A 19 -1.17 -11.57 8.33
C LEU A 19 -1.84 -10.23 8.00
N LEU A 20 -1.20 -9.42 7.14
CA LEU A 20 -1.77 -8.14 6.70
C LEU A 20 -3.11 -8.34 5.98
N PHE A 21 -3.17 -9.31 5.06
CA PHE A 21 -4.38 -9.64 4.31
C PHE A 21 -5.51 -10.05 5.25
N THR A 22 -5.23 -10.91 6.21
CA THR A 22 -6.24 -11.37 7.18
C THR A 22 -6.72 -10.20 8.04
N TYR A 23 -5.80 -9.39 8.58
CA TYR A 23 -6.14 -8.22 9.39
C TYR A 23 -7.06 -7.27 8.60
N TYR A 24 -6.67 -6.94 7.37
CA TYR A 24 -7.42 -6.03 6.52
C TYR A 24 -8.78 -6.61 6.08
N THR A 25 -8.84 -7.92 5.82
CA THR A 25 -10.09 -8.61 5.47
C THR A 25 -11.08 -8.59 6.62
N VAL A 26 -10.64 -8.89 7.85
CA VAL A 26 -11.48 -8.79 9.04
C VAL A 26 -11.94 -7.34 9.24
N TRP A 27 -11.04 -6.39 9.04
CA TRP A 27 -11.36 -4.97 9.19
C TRP A 27 -12.44 -4.49 8.21
N VAL A 28 -12.34 -4.85 6.94
CA VAL A 28 -13.27 -4.39 5.89
C VAL A 28 -14.57 -5.19 5.87
N ILE A 29 -14.49 -6.52 6.01
CA ILE A 29 -15.63 -7.42 5.79
C ILE A 29 -16.34 -7.78 7.10
N VAL A 30 -15.60 -8.04 8.18
CA VAL A 30 -16.22 -8.55 9.43
C VAL A 30 -16.67 -7.41 10.33
N LEU A 31 -15.82 -6.40 10.56
CA LEU A 31 -16.14 -5.25 11.41
C LEU A 31 -17.50 -4.58 11.10
N PRO A 32 -17.98 -4.48 9.85
CA PRO A 32 -19.26 -3.85 9.59
C PRO A 32 -20.49 -4.57 10.16
N PHE A 33 -20.37 -5.85 10.50
CA PHE A 33 -21.42 -6.66 11.09
C PHE A 33 -21.28 -6.83 12.61
N VAL A 34 -20.25 -6.23 13.22
CA VAL A 34 -19.99 -6.28 14.65
C VAL A 34 -20.55 -5.02 15.33
N ASP A 35 -21.17 -5.19 16.50
CA ASP A 35 -21.71 -4.07 17.27
C ASP A 35 -20.61 -3.08 17.71
N GLY A 36 -20.97 -1.80 17.76
CA GLY A 36 -20.05 -0.71 18.10
C GLY A 36 -19.44 -0.81 19.52
N ASP A 37 -20.14 -1.44 20.46
CA ASP A 37 -19.66 -1.66 21.83
C ASP A 37 -18.73 -2.87 21.99
N HIS A 38 -18.53 -3.64 20.91
CA HIS A 38 -17.69 -4.83 20.95
C HIS A 38 -16.20 -4.45 21.03
N VAL A 39 -15.45 -5.16 21.88
CA VAL A 39 -13.99 -4.99 22.06
C VAL A 39 -13.16 -4.98 20.77
N LEU A 40 -13.65 -5.57 19.67
CA LEU A 40 -13.00 -5.55 18.36
C LEU A 40 -12.78 -4.11 17.87
N HIS A 41 -13.71 -3.19 18.14
CA HIS A 41 -13.57 -1.77 17.77
C HIS A 41 -12.38 -1.07 18.46
N LYS A 42 -11.77 -1.67 19.51
CA LYS A 42 -10.52 -1.16 20.10
C LYS A 42 -9.26 -1.63 19.39
N TYR A 43 -9.33 -2.74 18.66
CA TYR A 43 -8.19 -3.32 17.92
C TYR A 43 -8.15 -2.87 16.45
N PHE A 44 -9.28 -2.35 15.94
CA PHE A 44 -9.41 -1.83 14.59
C PHE A 44 -9.60 -0.32 14.61
N LEU A 45 -9.01 0.37 13.64
CA LEU A 45 -9.30 1.79 13.44
C LEU A 45 -10.78 1.97 13.02
N PRO A 46 -11.33 3.18 13.20
CA PRO A 46 -12.66 3.50 12.69
C PRO A 46 -12.80 3.13 11.21
N ARG A 47 -14.00 2.65 10.83
CA ARG A 47 -14.30 2.13 9.49
C ARG A 47 -13.89 3.05 8.34
N GLU A 48 -14.01 4.37 8.52
CA GLU A 48 -13.62 5.37 7.54
C GLU A 48 -12.18 5.14 7.03
N TYR A 49 -11.28 4.77 7.94
CA TYR A 49 -9.87 4.54 7.60
C TYR A 49 -9.65 3.31 6.72
N SER A 50 -10.55 2.33 6.73
CA SER A 50 -10.47 1.17 5.84
C SER A 50 -10.56 1.58 4.37
N VAL A 51 -11.28 2.66 4.04
CA VAL A 51 -11.41 3.17 2.67
C VAL A 51 -10.36 4.25 2.38
N ILE A 52 -10.06 5.10 3.36
CA ILE A 52 -9.08 6.18 3.23
C ILE A 52 -7.67 5.62 3.00
N LEU A 53 -7.28 4.53 3.67
CA LEU A 53 -5.91 4.02 3.60
C LEU A 53 -5.50 3.58 2.16
N PRO A 54 -6.28 2.75 1.43
CA PRO A 54 -6.02 2.50 0.01
C PRO A 54 -6.11 3.76 -0.86
N GLY A 55 -7.05 4.66 -0.55
CA GLY A 55 -7.21 5.92 -1.29
C GLY A 55 -5.96 6.80 -1.23
N VAL A 56 -5.41 6.98 -0.03
CA VAL A 56 -4.16 7.73 0.18
C VAL A 56 -2.99 7.03 -0.52
N ALA A 57 -2.89 5.70 -0.42
CA ALA A 57 -1.85 4.95 -1.13
C ALA A 57 -1.92 5.15 -2.65
N ALA A 58 -3.12 5.15 -3.24
CA ALA A 58 -3.32 5.42 -4.66
C ALA A 58 -2.92 6.86 -5.03
N VAL A 59 -3.31 7.86 -4.23
CA VAL A 59 -2.93 9.26 -4.46
C VAL A 59 -1.42 9.43 -4.38
N VAL A 60 -0.77 8.86 -3.37
CA VAL A 60 0.70 8.91 -3.22
C VAL A 60 1.38 8.26 -4.43
N LEU A 61 0.89 7.10 -4.89
CA LEU A 61 1.44 6.44 -6.07
C LEU A 61 1.32 7.33 -7.32
N LEU A 62 0.16 7.96 -7.53
CA LEU A 62 -0.06 8.87 -8.66
C LEU A 62 0.86 10.09 -8.58
N LEU A 63 1.05 10.68 -7.40
CA LEU A 63 1.99 11.77 -7.18
C LEU A 63 3.43 11.35 -7.46
N CYS A 64 3.83 10.16 -7.02
CA CYS A 64 5.15 9.61 -7.31
C CYS A 64 5.38 9.45 -8.82
N ILE A 65 4.40 8.90 -9.55
CA ILE A 65 4.47 8.75 -11.01
C ILE A 65 4.57 10.13 -11.68
N GLY A 66 3.68 11.07 -11.30
CA GLY A 66 3.68 12.43 -11.86
C GLY A 66 4.99 13.17 -11.60
N ALA A 67 5.52 13.09 -10.38
CA ALA A 67 6.80 13.69 -10.01
C ALA A 67 7.96 13.06 -10.81
N PHE A 68 7.97 11.74 -10.92
CA PHE A 68 8.98 11.03 -11.71
C PHE A 68 8.97 11.47 -13.18
N THR A 69 7.79 11.50 -13.81
CA THR A 69 7.64 11.96 -15.20
C THR A 69 8.07 13.42 -15.36
N ALA A 70 7.67 14.31 -14.44
CA ALA A 70 8.05 15.71 -14.48
C ALA A 70 9.58 15.90 -14.39
N VAL A 71 10.25 15.15 -13.51
CA VAL A 71 11.72 15.16 -13.37
C VAL A 71 12.39 14.68 -14.65
N ILE A 72 11.90 13.61 -15.27
CA ILE A 72 12.44 13.09 -16.54
C ILE A 72 12.26 14.11 -17.67
N MET A 73 11.08 14.71 -17.82
CA MET A 73 10.83 15.74 -18.82
C MET A 73 11.74 16.95 -18.65
N TRP A 74 11.93 17.43 -17.41
CA TRP A 74 12.84 18.54 -17.12
C TRP A 74 14.29 18.21 -17.52
N LYS A 75 14.76 17.00 -17.20
CA LYS A 75 16.15 16.60 -17.50
C LYS A 75 16.41 16.41 -18.99
N HIS A 76 15.41 15.99 -19.77
CA HIS A 76 15.56 15.74 -21.21
C HIS A 76 15.10 16.91 -22.10
N GLY A 77 14.41 17.92 -21.54
CA GLY A 77 13.88 19.07 -22.27
C GLY A 77 14.85 20.22 -22.54
N LYS A 78 16.17 20.00 -22.63
CA LYS A 78 17.06 21.05 -23.19
C LYS A 78 16.81 21.13 -24.70
N PRO A 79 16.28 22.24 -25.25
CA PRO A 79 16.02 22.35 -26.67
C PRO A 79 17.34 22.20 -27.44
N LYS A 80 17.36 21.31 -28.42
CA LYS A 80 18.43 21.26 -29.43
C LYS A 80 18.41 22.61 -30.13
N LYS A 81 19.47 23.41 -29.97
CA LYS A 81 19.67 24.61 -30.80
C LYS A 81 19.63 24.13 -32.26
N VAL A 82 18.64 24.61 -32.98
CA VAL A 82 18.57 24.51 -34.44
C VAL A 82 19.54 25.58 -34.95
N ASP A 83 20.72 25.11 -35.40
CA ASP A 83 21.66 25.89 -36.22
C ASP A 83 21.11 26.04 -37.65
#